data_AF-A0A8J6E4Y8-F1
#
_entry.id   AF-A0A8J6E4Y8-F1
#
_cell.length_a   1.000
_cell.length_b   1.000
_cell.length_c   1.000
_cell.angle_alpha   90.00
_cell.angle_beta   90.00
_cell.angle_gamma   90.00
#
_symmetry.space_group_name_H-M   'P 1'
#
loop_
_entity.id
_entity.type
_entity.pdbx_description
1 polymer ?
#
loop_
_entity_poly.entity_id
_entity_poly.type
_entity_poly.pdbx_seq_one_letter_code
_entity_poly.pdbx_strand_id
1 'polypeptide(L)'
;MTRGKIKGDTLLDVSMGGVIYQLMSASNSFKEIYVMNFTDCNINHFTKWLEKEEDATDWSFVFKKVCEFEGNSNKWKEKEEQVKKAIKRVIKWENFQNSSVPPQLLPEVDCLLSLWQLNIVSKTKEDYQRNLKKFTCSLKPGGQLILLSAVNMSYYVVGKYKFFILSVDRDFIRESVTNAGFDIEKEHYLSRKVIADMVDYDGLLCILARKQSECPI
;
A
#
# COMPACT_ATOMS: atom_id res chain seq x y z
N MET A 1 7.42 -25.05 -2.20
CA MET A 1 7.07 -23.67 -1.80
C MET A 1 6.90 -22.81 -3.06
N THR A 2 5.81 -22.06 -3.21
CA THR A 2 5.54 -21.20 -4.38
C THR A 2 6.15 -19.80 -4.18
N ARG A 3 7.49 -19.71 -4.21
CA ARG A 3 8.22 -18.44 -4.05
C ARG A 3 7.81 -17.47 -5.16
N GLY A 4 7.56 -16.20 -4.82
CA GLY A 4 7.25 -15.14 -5.79
C GLY A 4 5.83 -15.15 -6.37
N LYS A 5 4.90 -15.96 -5.84
CA LYS A 5 3.46 -15.87 -6.13
C LYS A 5 2.74 -15.11 -5.02
N ILE A 6 1.86 -14.19 -5.39
CA ILE A 6 0.93 -13.50 -4.48
C ILE A 6 -0.24 -14.44 -4.21
N LYS A 7 -0.50 -14.75 -2.94
CA LYS A 7 -1.60 -15.61 -2.51
C LYS A 7 -2.01 -15.29 -1.07
N GLY A 8 -3.24 -15.63 -0.71
CA GLY A 8 -3.80 -15.43 0.62
C GLY A 8 -5.30 -15.18 0.50
N ASP A 9 -5.99 -15.08 1.62
CA ASP A 9 -7.39 -14.68 1.67
C ASP A 9 -7.53 -13.22 2.14
N THR A 10 -6.66 -12.76 3.04
CA THR A 10 -6.75 -11.44 3.68
C THR A 10 -5.59 -10.50 3.32
N LEU A 11 -5.93 -9.25 3.02
CA LEU A 11 -4.99 -8.17 2.71
C LEU A 11 -5.22 -6.97 3.63
N LEU A 12 -4.13 -6.41 4.15
CA LEU A 12 -4.10 -5.07 4.73
C LEU A 12 -3.49 -4.08 3.72
N ASP A 13 -4.25 -3.07 3.29
CA ASP A 13 -3.76 -1.94 2.52
C ASP A 13 -3.40 -0.77 3.45
N VAL A 14 -2.14 -0.37 3.43
CA VAL A 14 -1.60 0.79 4.16
C VAL A 14 -0.93 1.72 3.14
N SER A 15 -1.75 2.25 2.25
CA SER A 15 -1.32 3.10 1.14
C SER A 15 -1.70 4.56 1.36
N MET A 16 -0.94 5.45 0.73
CA MET A 16 -1.22 6.88 0.77
C MET A 16 -2.54 7.23 0.09
N GLY A 17 -3.32 8.08 0.74
CA GLY A 17 -4.44 8.78 0.11
C GLY A 17 -5.76 8.01 0.12
N GLY A 18 -6.79 8.64 -0.43
CA GLY A 18 -8.08 8.00 -0.74
C GLY A 18 -8.11 7.27 -2.09
N VAL A 19 -6.95 6.87 -2.64
CA VAL A 19 -6.87 6.22 -3.96
C VAL A 19 -7.16 4.73 -3.85
N ILE A 20 -7.79 4.15 -4.88
CA ILE A 20 -8.28 2.76 -4.86
C ILE A 20 -7.65 1.86 -5.93
N TYR A 21 -6.82 2.41 -6.84
CA TYR A 21 -6.32 1.68 -8.01
C TYR A 21 -5.53 0.42 -7.65
N GLN A 22 -4.82 0.45 -6.52
CA GLN A 22 -4.04 -0.65 -5.99
C GLN A 22 -4.90 -1.85 -5.58
N LEU A 23 -6.15 -1.59 -5.21
CA LEU A 23 -7.09 -2.62 -4.78
C LEU A 23 -7.78 -3.31 -5.95
N MET A 24 -7.76 -2.69 -7.13
CA MET A 24 -8.37 -3.26 -8.33
C MET A 24 -7.72 -4.61 -8.67
N SER A 25 -6.40 -4.67 -8.89
CA SER A 25 -5.76 -5.97 -9.15
C SER A 25 -5.65 -6.85 -7.90
N ALA A 26 -5.54 -6.25 -6.70
CA ALA A 26 -5.47 -7.02 -5.46
C ALA A 26 -6.74 -7.85 -5.19
N SER A 27 -7.93 -7.34 -5.53
CA SER A 27 -9.20 -8.04 -5.31
C SER A 27 -9.35 -9.34 -6.12
N ASN A 28 -8.48 -9.59 -7.10
CA ASN A 28 -8.42 -10.89 -7.80
C ASN A 28 -7.77 -11.98 -6.94
N SER A 29 -6.89 -11.59 -6.01
CA SER A 29 -6.11 -12.52 -5.19
C SER A 29 -6.62 -12.62 -3.76
N PHE A 30 -7.26 -11.57 -3.24
CA PHE A 30 -7.69 -11.49 -1.85
C PHE A 30 -9.21 -11.30 -1.74
N LYS A 31 -9.84 -12.11 -0.89
CA LYS A 31 -11.28 -12.09 -0.64
C LYS A 31 -11.69 -11.01 0.35
N GLU A 32 -10.77 -10.67 1.26
CA GLU A 32 -11.00 -9.71 2.33
C GLU A 32 -9.88 -8.67 2.34
N ILE A 33 -10.26 -7.41 2.19
CA ILE A 33 -9.36 -6.27 2.16
C ILE A 33 -9.73 -5.34 3.31
N TYR A 34 -8.75 -5.05 4.16
CA TYR A 34 -8.82 -4.03 5.20
C TYR A 34 -8.01 -2.83 4.75
N VAL A 35 -8.63 -1.66 4.68
CA VAL A 35 -7.96 -0.42 4.25
C VAL A 35 -7.66 0.42 5.49
N MET A 36 -6.40 0.78 5.70
CA MET A 36 -5.96 1.64 6.78
C MET A 36 -5.63 3.03 6.26
N ASN A 37 -6.22 4.05 6.86
CA ASN A 37 -6.01 5.45 6.51
C ASN A 37 -5.78 6.33 7.75
N PHE A 38 -5.11 7.45 7.54
CA PHE A 38 -4.60 8.31 8.62
C PHE A 38 -5.32 9.65 8.73
N THR A 39 -6.17 10.01 7.76
CA THR A 39 -6.84 11.31 7.71
C THR A 39 -8.32 11.14 7.41
N ASP A 40 -9.17 11.91 8.07
CA ASP A 40 -10.62 11.85 7.86
C ASP A 40 -11.03 12.20 6.42
N CYS A 41 -10.29 13.09 5.75
CA CYS A 41 -10.57 13.45 4.36
C CYS A 41 -10.42 12.26 3.39
N ASN A 42 -9.34 11.49 3.51
CA ASN A 42 -9.14 10.27 2.71
C ASN A 42 -10.19 9.22 3.01
N ILE A 43 -10.52 9.01 4.30
CA ILE A 43 -11.54 8.05 4.72
C ILE A 43 -12.89 8.44 4.10
N ASN A 44 -13.29 9.71 4.23
CA ASN A 44 -14.53 10.21 3.65
C ASN A 44 -14.57 10.02 2.14
N HIS A 45 -13.50 10.37 1.42
CA HIS A 45 -13.41 10.17 -0.03
C HIS A 45 -13.60 8.70 -0.43
N PHE A 46 -13.02 7.80 0.36
CA PHE A 46 -13.11 6.36 0.15
C PHE A 46 -14.52 5.82 0.43
N THR A 47 -15.13 6.28 1.53
CA THR A 47 -16.50 5.92 1.93
C THR A 47 -17.52 6.35 0.90
N LYS A 48 -17.45 7.59 0.40
CA LYS A 48 -18.33 8.09 -0.67
C LYS A 48 -18.37 7.17 -1.89
N TRP A 49 -17.19 6.72 -2.32
CA TRP A 49 -17.08 5.79 -3.45
C TRP A 49 -17.65 4.39 -3.13
N LEU A 50 -17.42 3.88 -1.92
CA LEU A 50 -17.99 2.61 -1.46
C LEU A 50 -19.53 2.66 -1.42
N GLU A 51 -20.08 3.76 -0.91
CA GLU A 51 -21.53 3.97 -0.73
C GLU A 51 -22.24 4.43 -2.01
N LYS A 52 -21.50 4.64 -3.11
CA LYS A 52 -22.02 5.08 -4.41
C LYS A 52 -22.72 6.45 -4.33
N GLU A 53 -22.18 7.35 -3.51
CA GLU A 53 -22.66 8.73 -3.43
C GLU A 53 -22.48 9.46 -4.76
N GLU A 54 -23.37 10.42 -5.05
CA GLU A 54 -23.41 11.15 -6.33
C GLU A 54 -22.14 11.98 -6.58
N ASP A 55 -21.51 12.51 -5.52
CA ASP A 55 -20.29 13.30 -5.61
C ASP A 55 -19.00 12.47 -5.39
N ALA A 56 -19.11 11.14 -5.41
CA ALA A 56 -17.96 10.26 -5.39
C ALA A 56 -17.10 10.42 -6.66
N THR A 57 -15.79 10.21 -6.52
CA THR A 57 -14.88 10.26 -7.67
C THR A 57 -15.16 9.14 -8.67
N ASP A 58 -15.28 9.51 -9.95
CA ASP A 58 -15.42 8.55 -11.05
C ASP A 58 -14.09 7.84 -11.33
N TRP A 59 -14.00 6.58 -10.92
CA TRP A 59 -12.86 5.70 -11.18
C TRP A 59 -13.02 4.84 -12.45
N SER A 60 -14.09 5.03 -13.24
CA SER A 60 -14.43 4.16 -14.38
C SER A 60 -13.32 4.06 -15.42
N PHE A 61 -12.60 5.15 -15.69
CA PHE A 61 -11.45 5.14 -16.59
C PHE A 61 -10.34 4.20 -16.10
N VAL A 62 -10.01 4.27 -14.80
CA VAL A 62 -8.96 3.44 -14.20
C VAL A 62 -9.39 1.98 -14.17
N PHE A 63 -10.65 1.69 -13.81
CA PHE A 63 -11.18 0.33 -13.87
C PHE A 63 -11.12 -0.28 -15.28
N LYS A 64 -11.51 0.48 -16.32
CA LYS A 64 -11.39 0.05 -17.71
C LYS A 64 -9.96 -0.29 -18.08
N LYS A 65 -9.00 0.56 -17.69
CA LYS A 65 -7.56 0.34 -17.97
C LYS A 65 -7.00 -0.87 -17.23
N VAL A 66 -7.33 -1.07 -15.96
CA VAL A 66 -6.92 -2.27 -15.22
C VAL A 66 -7.53 -3.52 -15.86
N CYS A 67 -8.81 -3.49 -16.23
CA CYS A 67 -9.45 -4.62 -16.89
C CYS A 67 -8.83 -4.92 -18.26
N GLU A 68 -8.41 -3.92 -19.02
CA GLU A 68 -7.65 -4.09 -20.27
C GLU A 68 -6.33 -4.83 -20.01
N PHE A 69 -5.55 -4.41 -19.01
CA PHE A 69 -4.31 -5.10 -18.62
C PHE A 69 -4.53 -6.52 -18.11
N GLU A 70 -5.69 -6.80 -17.50
CA GLU A 70 -6.09 -8.12 -17.01
C GLU A 70 -6.75 -8.98 -18.10
N GLY A 71 -6.85 -8.50 -19.35
CA GLY A 71 -7.46 -9.24 -20.47
C GLY A 71 -8.99 -9.35 -20.42
N ASN A 72 -9.65 -8.48 -19.65
CA ASN A 72 -11.09 -8.51 -19.37
C ASN A 72 -11.78 -7.14 -19.60
N SER A 73 -11.42 -6.43 -20.68
CA SER A 73 -11.80 -5.02 -20.94
C SER A 73 -13.30 -4.68 -20.76
N ASN A 74 -14.21 -5.63 -21.00
CA ASN A 74 -15.65 -5.41 -20.97
C ASN A 74 -16.30 -5.57 -19.58
N LYS A 75 -15.53 -6.00 -18.56
CA LYS A 75 -16.06 -6.38 -17.23
C LYS A 75 -15.77 -5.38 -16.11
N TRP A 76 -15.47 -4.13 -16.47
CA TRP A 76 -15.03 -3.12 -15.49
C TRP A 76 -16.06 -2.82 -14.39
N LYS A 77 -17.37 -2.91 -14.68
CA LYS A 77 -18.43 -2.74 -13.67
C LYS A 77 -18.48 -3.92 -12.68
N GLU A 78 -18.33 -5.14 -13.18
CA GLU A 78 -18.25 -6.35 -12.34
C GLU A 78 -17.03 -6.27 -11.42
N LYS A 79 -15.91 -5.81 -11.97
CA LYS A 79 -14.67 -5.57 -11.24
C LYS A 79 -14.84 -4.52 -10.13
N GLU A 80 -15.52 -3.42 -10.42
CA GLU A 80 -15.82 -2.39 -9.42
C GLU A 80 -16.61 -2.97 -8.24
N GLU A 81 -17.70 -3.69 -8.51
CA GLU A 81 -18.49 -4.34 -7.45
C GLU A 81 -17.70 -5.43 -6.70
N GLN A 82 -16.83 -6.17 -7.39
CA GLN A 82 -15.91 -7.12 -6.76
C GLN A 82 -14.97 -6.43 -5.77
N VAL A 83 -14.37 -5.30 -6.14
CA VAL A 83 -13.49 -4.52 -5.26
C VAL A 83 -14.29 -4.03 -4.05
N LYS A 84 -15.47 -3.42 -4.27
CA LYS A 84 -16.33 -2.94 -3.16
C LYS A 84 -16.70 -4.08 -2.19
N LYS A 85 -17.03 -5.27 -2.70
CA LYS A 85 -17.35 -6.46 -1.89
C LYS A 85 -16.14 -7.03 -1.13
N ALA A 86 -14.95 -6.93 -1.71
CA ALA A 86 -13.71 -7.41 -1.07
C ALA A 86 -13.33 -6.53 0.12
N ILE A 87 -13.59 -5.23 0.03
CA ILE A 87 -13.30 -4.28 1.11
C ILE A 87 -14.27 -4.52 2.27
N LYS A 88 -13.72 -4.94 3.42
CA LYS A 88 -14.51 -5.26 4.61
C LYS A 88 -14.64 -4.07 5.54
N ARG A 89 -13.56 -3.32 5.72
CA ARG A 89 -13.50 -2.18 6.64
C ARG A 89 -12.50 -1.14 6.13
N VAL A 90 -12.85 0.13 6.34
CA VAL A 90 -11.93 1.26 6.28
C VAL A 90 -11.64 1.68 7.73
N ILE A 91 -10.38 1.69 8.11
CA ILE A 91 -9.92 1.84 9.50
C ILE A 91 -9.13 3.14 9.61
N LYS A 92 -9.55 4.02 10.52
CA LYS A 92 -8.73 5.15 10.94
C LYS A 92 -7.67 4.68 11.92
N TRP A 93 -6.41 4.95 11.63
CA TRP A 93 -5.33 4.74 12.59
C TRP A 93 -4.28 5.84 12.47
N GLU A 94 -4.08 6.60 13.53
CA GLU A 94 -3.16 7.76 13.56
C GLU A 94 -2.20 7.73 14.77
N ASN A 95 -2.30 6.69 15.61
CA ASN A 95 -1.51 6.61 16.82
C ASN A 95 -0.12 6.01 16.57
N PHE A 96 0.80 6.87 16.13
CA PHE A 96 2.21 6.53 15.92
C PHE A 96 3.00 6.33 17.22
N GLN A 97 2.43 6.62 18.41
CA GLN A 97 3.11 6.35 19.68
C GLN A 97 3.08 4.87 20.05
N ASN A 98 2.05 4.15 19.61
CA ASN A 98 1.94 2.71 19.83
C ASN A 98 3.03 1.94 19.06
N SER A 99 3.48 0.83 19.62
CA SER A 99 4.43 -0.10 19.01
C SER A 99 3.82 -0.98 17.92
N SER A 100 2.49 -1.03 17.81
CA SER A 100 1.76 -1.78 16.80
C SER A 100 0.33 -1.26 16.60
N VAL A 101 -0.32 -1.70 15.53
CA VAL A 101 -1.78 -1.56 15.35
C VAL A 101 -2.48 -2.46 16.37
N PRO A 102 -3.41 -1.94 17.19
CA PRO A 102 -4.15 -2.74 18.16
C PRO A 102 -4.81 -3.98 17.53
N PRO A 103 -4.65 -5.20 18.10
CA PRO A 103 -5.24 -6.42 17.56
C PRO A 103 -6.77 -6.39 17.43
N GLN A 104 -7.45 -5.56 18.23
CA GLN A 104 -8.90 -5.38 18.16
C GLN A 104 -9.34 -4.64 16.89
N LEU A 105 -8.43 -3.88 16.26
CA LEU A 105 -8.74 -3.12 15.06
C LEU A 105 -8.64 -3.96 13.79
N LEU A 106 -7.75 -4.96 13.76
CA LEU A 106 -7.44 -5.70 12.54
C LEU A 106 -7.08 -7.17 12.83
N PRO A 107 -7.60 -8.15 12.07
CA PRO A 107 -7.15 -9.52 12.20
C PRO A 107 -5.70 -9.68 11.72
N GLU A 108 -5.12 -10.87 11.95
CA GLU A 108 -3.90 -11.24 11.25
C GLU A 108 -4.16 -11.39 9.75
N VAL A 109 -3.24 -10.89 8.93
CA VAL A 109 -3.38 -10.86 7.47
C VAL A 109 -2.35 -11.73 6.76
N ASP A 110 -2.71 -12.23 5.58
CA ASP A 110 -1.80 -13.02 4.73
C ASP A 110 -0.87 -12.11 3.90
N CYS A 111 -1.31 -10.89 3.61
CA CYS A 111 -0.54 -9.90 2.85
C CYS A 111 -0.70 -8.49 3.42
N LEU A 112 0.37 -7.70 3.33
CA LEU A 112 0.36 -6.26 3.52
C LEU A 112 0.78 -5.58 2.21
N LEU A 113 -0.03 -4.63 1.75
CA LEU A 113 0.27 -3.76 0.63
C LEU A 113 0.52 -2.35 1.17
N SER A 114 1.64 -1.73 0.80
CA SER A 114 1.90 -0.33 1.13
C SER A 114 2.46 0.41 -0.07
N LEU A 115 1.70 1.39 -0.54
CA LEU A 115 2.17 2.32 -1.57
C LEU A 115 2.47 3.67 -0.93
N TRP A 116 3.75 4.09 -1.00
CA TRP A 116 4.27 5.42 -0.61
C TRP A 116 4.22 5.76 0.88
N GLN A 117 3.39 5.06 1.66
CA GLN A 117 3.03 5.48 3.00
C GLN A 117 4.23 5.60 3.94
N LEU A 118 5.17 4.66 3.89
CA LEU A 118 6.34 4.67 4.78
C LEU A 118 7.21 5.92 4.61
N ASN A 119 7.38 6.43 3.38
CA ASN A 119 8.14 7.65 3.13
C ASN A 119 7.42 8.90 3.71
N ILE A 120 6.09 8.88 3.78
CA ILE A 120 5.26 10.01 4.20
C ILE A 120 5.18 10.11 5.72
N VAL A 121 4.99 8.96 6.40
CA VAL A 121 4.77 8.95 7.85
C VAL A 121 6.06 9.00 8.67
N SER A 122 7.21 8.97 8.02
CA SER A 122 8.51 8.86 8.67
C SER A 122 9.28 10.17 8.54
N LYS A 123 9.85 10.67 9.63
CA LYS A 123 10.70 11.89 9.62
C LYS A 123 12.18 11.56 9.53
N THR A 124 12.58 10.38 10.00
CA THR A 124 13.96 9.88 9.93
C THR A 124 14.01 8.44 9.40
N LYS A 125 15.21 7.96 9.07
CA LYS A 125 15.44 6.56 8.66
C LYS A 125 15.05 5.57 9.78
N GLU A 126 15.27 5.94 11.04
CA GLU A 126 14.88 5.14 12.20
C GLU A 126 13.35 5.09 12.34
N ASP A 127 12.65 6.19 12.07
CA ASP A 127 11.19 6.22 12.01
C ASP A 127 10.67 5.28 10.92
N TYR A 128 11.30 5.29 9.75
CA TYR A 128 10.92 4.43 8.62
C TYR A 128 10.97 2.95 9.01
N GLN A 129 12.09 2.51 9.59
CA GLN A 129 12.27 1.12 10.02
C GLN A 129 11.27 0.74 11.13
N ARG A 130 11.03 1.65 12.08
CA ARG A 130 10.05 1.46 13.14
C ARG A 130 8.61 1.38 12.60
N ASN A 131 8.23 2.23 11.65
CA ASN A 131 6.92 2.22 11.02
C ASN A 131 6.70 0.98 10.16
N LEU A 132 7.72 0.51 9.45
CA LEU A 132 7.67 -0.75 8.72
C LEU A 132 7.37 -1.93 9.66
N LYS A 133 8.09 -2.03 10.79
CA LYS A 133 7.83 -3.05 11.82
C LYS A 133 6.41 -2.95 12.40
N LYS A 134 5.94 -1.73 12.69
CA LYS A 134 4.59 -1.47 13.20
C LYS A 134 3.51 -1.97 12.24
N PHE A 135 3.60 -1.60 10.97
CA PHE A 135 2.60 -1.94 9.96
C PHE A 135 2.58 -3.45 9.69
N THR A 136 3.75 -4.08 9.66
CA THR A 136 3.91 -5.51 9.38
C THR A 136 3.70 -6.42 10.60
N CYS A 137 3.34 -5.86 11.75
CA CYS A 137 3.10 -6.62 12.97
C CYS A 137 1.91 -7.59 12.82
N SER A 138 0.85 -7.19 12.11
CA SER A 138 -0.34 -8.02 11.86
C SER A 138 -0.13 -9.07 10.75
N LEU A 139 1.02 -9.07 10.08
CA LEU A 139 1.32 -10.03 9.03
C LEU A 139 1.70 -11.38 9.63
N LYS A 140 1.04 -12.46 9.20
CA LYS A 140 1.33 -13.82 9.65
C LYS A 140 2.77 -14.24 9.32
N PRO A 141 3.38 -15.17 10.08
CA PRO A 141 4.59 -15.84 9.66
C PRO A 141 4.43 -16.44 8.24
N GLY A 142 5.38 -16.19 7.34
CA GLY A 142 5.27 -16.58 5.92
C GLY A 142 4.36 -15.70 5.06
N GLY A 143 3.73 -14.67 5.64
CA GLY A 143 2.92 -13.67 4.95
C GLY A 143 3.73 -12.76 4.03
N GLN A 144 3.04 -11.99 3.20
CA GLN A 144 3.63 -11.23 2.10
C GLN A 144 3.65 -9.73 2.36
N LEU A 145 4.74 -9.07 1.98
CA LEU A 145 4.83 -7.62 1.88
C LEU A 145 4.93 -7.23 0.40
N ILE A 146 4.02 -6.40 -0.06
CA ILE A 146 4.11 -5.68 -1.33
C ILE A 146 4.35 -4.21 -1.00
N LEU A 147 5.54 -3.72 -1.32
CA LEU A 147 5.96 -2.35 -0.99
C LEU A 147 6.28 -1.60 -2.28
N LEU A 148 5.64 -0.45 -2.48
CA LEU A 148 6.04 0.53 -3.49
C LEU A 148 6.55 1.79 -2.78
N SER A 149 7.79 2.17 -3.08
CA SER A 149 8.45 3.31 -2.44
C SER A 149 9.08 4.23 -3.49
N ALA A 150 9.01 5.53 -3.23
CA ALA A 150 9.72 6.54 -4.01
C ALA A 150 11.20 6.51 -3.64
N VAL A 151 12.07 6.52 -4.65
CA VAL A 151 13.52 6.64 -4.48
C VAL A 151 13.91 8.10 -4.62
N ASN A 152 14.69 8.59 -3.66
CA ASN A 152 15.25 9.95 -3.60
C ASN A 152 14.22 11.09 -3.73
N MET A 153 12.97 10.84 -3.34
CA MET A 153 11.91 11.85 -3.33
C MET A 153 11.95 12.64 -2.02
N SER A 154 11.91 13.97 -2.09
CA SER A 154 11.89 14.83 -0.90
C SER A 154 10.57 15.57 -0.70
N TYR A 155 9.72 15.66 -1.73
CA TYR A 155 8.42 16.29 -1.59
C TYR A 155 7.37 15.84 -2.62
N TYR A 156 6.11 16.13 -2.32
CA TYR A 156 5.05 16.23 -3.34
C TYR A 156 4.22 17.50 -3.15
N VAL A 157 3.55 17.94 -4.20
CA VAL A 157 2.67 19.12 -4.20
C VAL A 157 1.22 18.68 -4.47
N VAL A 158 0.29 19.18 -3.65
CA VAL A 158 -1.15 19.07 -3.89
C VAL A 158 -1.76 20.47 -3.83
N GLY A 159 -2.24 20.94 -4.98
CA GLY A 159 -2.68 22.33 -5.13
C GLY A 159 -1.54 23.30 -4.78
N LYS A 160 -1.76 24.14 -3.77
CA LYS A 160 -0.76 25.10 -3.28
C LYS A 160 0.13 24.58 -2.15
N TYR A 161 -0.08 23.35 -1.70
CA TYR A 161 0.58 22.80 -0.52
C TYR A 161 1.71 21.85 -0.93
N LYS A 162 2.90 22.08 -0.36
CA LYS A 162 4.07 21.22 -0.51
C LYS A 162 4.25 20.38 0.75
N PHE A 163 4.26 19.07 0.59
CA PHE A 163 4.37 18.10 1.67
C PHE A 163 5.75 17.46 1.66
N PHE A 164 6.33 17.29 2.85
CA PHE A 164 7.59 16.61 3.07
C PHE A 164 7.47 15.11 2.79
N ILE A 165 8.53 14.53 2.22
CA ILE A 165 8.74 13.10 2.07
C ILE A 165 10.14 12.77 2.58
N LEU A 166 10.27 11.70 3.36
CA LEU A 166 11.59 11.17 3.72
C LEU A 166 12.27 10.61 2.47
N SER A 167 13.33 11.29 2.04
CA SER A 167 14.18 10.87 0.94
C SER A 167 15.06 9.69 1.36
N VAL A 168 14.93 8.59 0.63
CA VAL A 168 15.68 7.35 0.83
C VAL A 168 16.08 6.75 -0.51
N ASP A 169 17.26 6.15 -0.55
CA ASP A 169 17.75 5.42 -1.70
C ASP A 169 17.26 3.96 -1.72
N ARG A 170 17.61 3.23 -2.78
CA ARG A 170 17.20 1.83 -2.97
C ARG A 170 17.81 0.88 -1.95
N ASP A 171 19.04 1.13 -1.53
CA ASP A 171 19.78 0.24 -0.66
C ASP A 171 19.20 0.31 0.75
N PHE A 172 18.91 1.52 1.22
CA PHE A 172 18.21 1.73 2.48
C PHE A 172 16.84 1.05 2.52
N ILE A 173 16.05 1.12 1.42
CA ILE A 173 14.73 0.45 1.37
C ILE A 173 14.91 -1.07 1.51
N ARG A 174 15.86 -1.67 0.78
CA ARG A 174 16.14 -3.11 0.83
C ARG A 174 16.65 -3.56 2.19
N GLU A 175 17.59 -2.82 2.77
CA GLU A 175 18.10 -3.08 4.10
C GLU A 175 16.99 -3.00 5.14
N SER A 176 16.11 -1.99 5.05
CA SER A 176 14.98 -1.85 5.96
C SER A 176 14.01 -3.04 5.88
N VAL A 177 13.72 -3.54 4.68
CA VAL A 177 12.89 -4.74 4.49
C VAL A 177 13.58 -5.97 5.08
N THR A 178 14.86 -6.17 4.79
CA THR A 178 15.63 -7.34 5.27
C THR A 178 15.78 -7.32 6.79
N ASN A 179 16.13 -6.17 7.37
CA ASN A 179 16.27 -5.95 8.82
C ASN A 179 14.93 -6.05 9.57
N ALA A 180 13.80 -5.98 8.87
CA ALA A 180 12.48 -6.23 9.43
C ALA A 180 12.10 -7.73 9.41
N GLY A 181 13.01 -8.63 9.02
CA GLY A 181 12.80 -10.09 9.00
C GLY A 181 12.06 -10.56 7.75
N PHE A 182 12.35 -9.96 6.60
CA PHE A 182 11.74 -10.35 5.32
C PHE A 182 12.77 -10.83 4.31
N ASP A 183 12.44 -11.90 3.61
CA ASP A 183 13.17 -12.36 2.43
C ASP A 183 12.58 -11.69 1.18
N ILE A 184 13.37 -10.88 0.48
CA ILE A 184 12.96 -10.27 -0.79
C ILE A 184 12.86 -11.38 -1.85
N GLU A 185 11.67 -11.58 -2.41
CA GLU A 185 11.40 -12.59 -3.45
C GLU A 185 11.51 -12.01 -4.86
N LYS A 186 11.03 -10.77 -5.04
CA LYS A 186 11.09 -10.04 -6.32
C LYS A 186 11.24 -8.55 -6.05
N GLU A 187 11.87 -7.89 -7.00
CA GLU A 187 11.95 -6.44 -7.02
C GLU A 187 11.89 -5.93 -8.45
N HIS A 188 11.42 -4.70 -8.61
CA HIS A 188 11.40 -4.01 -9.87
C HIS A 188 11.63 -2.51 -9.64
N TYR A 189 12.55 -1.93 -10.40
CA TYR A 189 12.84 -0.50 -10.35
C TYR A 189 12.40 0.18 -11.64
N LEU A 190 11.61 1.24 -11.51
CA LEU A 190 11.10 2.04 -12.61
C LEU A 190 11.73 3.43 -12.52
N SER A 191 12.70 3.72 -13.38
CA SER A 191 13.25 5.06 -13.52
C SER A 191 12.17 6.04 -13.96
N ARG A 192 12.20 7.25 -13.38
CA ARG A 192 11.31 8.32 -13.78
C ARG A 192 11.58 8.71 -15.23
N LYS A 193 10.51 8.80 -16.02
CA LYS A 193 10.59 9.20 -17.44
C LYS A 193 10.10 10.62 -17.70
N VAL A 194 9.29 11.17 -16.79
CA VAL A 194 8.62 12.46 -16.97
C VAL A 194 8.95 13.36 -15.80
N ILE A 195 9.56 14.51 -16.08
CA ILE A 195 9.83 15.56 -15.10
C ILE A 195 8.53 16.35 -14.91
N ALA A 196 8.19 16.63 -13.66
CA ALA A 196 7.01 17.37 -13.26
C ALA A 196 7.33 18.12 -11.97
N ASP A 197 6.91 19.37 -11.88
CA ASP A 197 7.23 20.25 -10.74
C ASP A 197 6.55 19.81 -9.42
N MET A 198 5.57 18.90 -9.53
CA MET A 198 4.79 18.41 -8.40
C MET A 198 5.53 17.38 -7.53
N VAL A 199 6.60 16.76 -8.02
CA VAL A 199 7.34 15.68 -7.33
C VAL A 199 8.79 15.61 -7.81
N ASP A 200 9.72 15.11 -7.00
CA ASP A 200 11.16 15.11 -7.29
C ASP A 200 11.83 13.73 -7.17
N TYR A 201 11.08 12.63 -7.27
CA TYR A 201 11.64 11.27 -7.19
C TYR A 201 12.54 10.93 -8.40
N ASP A 202 13.52 10.05 -8.19
CA ASP A 202 14.39 9.47 -9.24
C ASP A 202 13.75 8.27 -9.94
N GLY A 203 13.07 7.44 -9.16
CA GLY A 203 12.32 6.30 -9.66
C GLY A 203 11.53 5.62 -8.56
N LEU A 204 10.82 4.56 -8.92
CA LEU A 204 9.95 3.81 -8.02
C LEU A 204 10.50 2.42 -7.82
N LEU A 205 10.60 1.98 -6.57
CA LEU A 205 11.00 0.63 -6.23
C LEU A 205 9.78 -0.16 -5.75
N CYS A 206 9.46 -1.23 -6.46
CA CYS A 206 8.44 -2.20 -6.09
C CYS A 206 9.12 -3.47 -5.55
N ILE A 207 8.77 -3.89 -4.35
CA ILE A 207 9.30 -5.09 -3.68
C ILE A 207 8.14 -6.03 -3.36
N LEU A 208 8.33 -7.30 -3.69
CA LEU A 208 7.60 -8.40 -3.07
C LEU A 208 8.55 -9.15 -2.14
N ALA A 209 8.22 -9.19 -0.86
CA ALA A 209 8.99 -9.88 0.16
C ALA A 209 8.11 -10.81 1.00
N ARG A 210 8.73 -11.77 1.68
CA ARG A 210 8.05 -12.72 2.56
C ARG A 210 8.56 -12.62 3.97
N LYS A 211 7.65 -12.52 4.93
CA LYS A 211 8.00 -12.52 6.36
C LYS A 211 8.58 -13.87 6.73
N GLN A 212 9.76 -13.88 7.33
CA GLN A 212 10.39 -15.09 7.82
C GLN A 212 9.47 -15.76 8.86
N SER A 213 9.47 -17.10 8.86
CA SER A 213 8.57 -17.88 9.71
C SER A 213 8.94 -17.83 11.19
N GLU A 214 10.11 -17.31 11.52
CA GLU A 214 10.65 -17.17 12.87
C GLU A 214 11.10 -15.72 13.09
N CYS A 215 10.69 -15.10 14.20
CA CYS A 215 11.46 -13.97 14.73
C CYS A 215 12.80 -14.53 15.23
N PRO A 216 13.95 -13.92 14.89
CA PRO A 216 15.15 -14.17 15.66
C PRO A 216 14.83 -13.76 17.10
N ILE A 217 14.92 -14.73 18.02
CA ILE A 217 14.87 -14.51 19.47
C ILE A 217 16.08 -13.68 19.88
#